data_AF-A0AAV0NEY0-F1
#
_entry.id   AF-A0AAV0NEY0-F1
#
_cell.length_a   1.000
_cell.length_b   1.000
_cell.length_c   1.000
_cell.angle_alpha   90.00
_cell.angle_beta   90.00
_cell.angle_gamma   90.00
#
_symmetry.space_group_name_H-M   'P 1'
#
loop_
_entity.id
_entity.type
_entity.pdbx_description
1 polymer ?
#
loop_
_entity_poly.entity_id
_entity_poly.type
_entity_poly.pdbx_seq_one_letter_code
_entity_poly.pdbx_strand_id
1 'polypeptide(L)'
;MHAIIFMSSSSLPLPSAANSPATQTQATAGTVDHVSSASLPRTVWGNGFLDHRFDYASLQANHKQPKHEVLKQEVRKMVIDYDVKSGDSESHIADKLRLIDAVQRLGVGYHFEKEIGEVLERVDDLGDDLFSNIGDKGSDLYHAALRFRLLRQQGFPVSPGWV
;
A
#
# COMPACT_ATOMS: atom_id res chain seq x y z
N MET A 1 17.81 -10.29 2.64
CA MET A 1 17.65 -10.08 1.19
C MET A 1 16.33 -9.37 1.00
N HIS A 2 16.36 -8.11 0.53
CA HIS A 2 15.19 -7.24 0.39
C HIS A 2 14.54 -7.44 -0.98
N ALA A 3 13.21 -7.49 -1.04
CA ALA A 3 12.43 -7.36 -2.28
C ALA A 3 11.19 -6.51 -2.00
N ILE A 4 11.40 -5.21 -1.87
CA ILE A 4 10.38 -4.21 -2.22
C ILE A 4 10.29 -4.25 -3.75
N ILE A 5 9.08 -4.38 -4.28
CA ILE A 5 8.82 -4.31 -5.72
C ILE A 5 9.31 -2.95 -6.23
N PHE A 6 10.46 -2.97 -6.91
CA PHE A 6 11.05 -1.84 -7.61
C PHE A 6 10.31 -1.68 -8.93
N MET A 7 9.51 -0.62 -9.09
CA MET A 7 9.20 -0.14 -10.44
C MET A 7 10.47 0.54 -10.97
N SER A 8 11.13 -0.15 -11.88
CA SER A 8 12.33 0.31 -12.60
C SER A 8 12.07 1.65 -13.29
N SER A 9 12.71 2.70 -12.80
CA SER A 9 12.72 4.02 -13.44
C SER A 9 13.78 4.01 -14.55
N SER A 10 13.34 3.81 -15.79
CA SER A 10 14.22 3.96 -16.94
C SER A 10 14.36 5.46 -17.24
N SER A 11 15.54 5.99 -16.96
CA SER A 11 15.91 7.39 -17.18
C SER A 11 16.01 7.68 -18.69
N LEU A 12 15.18 8.61 -19.18
CA LEU A 12 15.32 9.17 -20.53
C LEU A 12 16.35 10.32 -20.49
N PRO A 13 17.24 10.45 -21.49
CA PRO A 13 18.29 11.46 -21.46
C PRO A 13 17.74 12.85 -21.79
N LEU A 14 18.23 13.86 -21.06
CA LEU A 14 18.02 15.28 -21.34
C LEU A 14 18.73 15.68 -22.65
N PRO A 15 18.07 16.38 -23.58
CA PRO A 15 18.78 16.94 -24.72
C PRO A 15 19.56 18.19 -24.28
N SER A 16 20.84 18.18 -24.61
CA SER A 16 21.82 19.24 -24.41
C SER A 16 21.41 20.55 -25.08
N ALA A 17 21.68 21.65 -24.38
CA ALA A 17 21.57 23.00 -24.92
C ALA A 17 22.45 23.16 -26.16
N ALA A 18 21.83 23.27 -27.34
CA ALA A 18 22.49 23.64 -28.57
C ALA A 18 21.86 24.94 -29.09
N ASN A 19 22.68 25.99 -29.03
CA ASN A 19 22.54 27.34 -29.56
C ASN A 19 21.54 27.51 -30.72
N SER A 20 20.62 28.46 -30.58
CA SER A 20 19.92 29.06 -31.72
C SER A 20 20.78 30.16 -32.34
N PRO A 21 21.09 30.15 -33.65
CA PRO A 21 21.44 31.37 -34.34
C PRO A 21 20.17 32.14 -34.66
N ALA A 22 20.21 33.46 -34.45
CA ALA A 22 19.16 34.37 -34.88
C ALA A 22 19.02 34.31 -36.41
N THR A 23 17.79 34.22 -36.91
CA THR A 23 17.49 34.55 -38.31
C THR A 23 16.13 35.25 -38.36
N GLN A 24 16.18 36.55 -38.64
CA GLN A 24 15.05 37.37 -39.05
C GLN A 24 14.60 36.91 -40.44
N THR A 25 13.31 36.62 -40.64
CA THR A 25 12.73 36.65 -42.00
C THR A 25 11.30 37.18 -41.99
N GLN A 26 11.05 38.04 -42.97
CA GLN A 26 9.94 38.95 -43.19
C GLN A 26 8.60 38.27 -43.51
N ALA A 27 7.54 39.07 -43.29
CA ALA A 27 6.16 38.81 -43.63
C ALA A 27 5.94 38.47 -45.12
N THR A 28 5.10 37.46 -45.38
CA THR A 28 4.25 37.40 -46.58
C THR A 28 2.89 36.79 -46.23
N ALA A 29 1.86 37.37 -46.84
CA ALA A 29 0.46 37.08 -46.61
C ALA A 29 0.00 35.79 -47.31
N GLY A 30 -0.95 35.09 -46.67
CA GLY A 30 -1.85 34.14 -47.31
C GLY A 30 -1.68 32.68 -46.87
N THR A 31 -2.56 32.23 -45.97
CA THR A 31 -3.41 31.02 -46.06
C THR A 31 -3.96 30.77 -44.65
N VAL A 32 -5.29 30.77 -44.52
CA VAL A 32 -5.99 30.50 -43.26
C VAL A 32 -5.89 28.99 -43.00
N ASP A 33 -4.83 28.56 -42.34
CA ASP A 33 -4.75 27.22 -41.79
C ASP A 33 -5.54 27.20 -40.49
N HIS A 34 -6.69 26.56 -40.53
CA HIS A 34 -7.52 26.25 -39.37
C HIS A 34 -6.73 25.30 -38.47
N VAL A 35 -5.87 25.85 -37.61
CA VAL A 35 -5.21 25.08 -36.54
C VAL A 35 -6.33 24.50 -35.70
N SER A 36 -6.59 23.21 -35.89
CA SER A 36 -7.55 22.45 -35.10
C SER A 36 -7.01 22.40 -33.68
N SER A 37 -7.35 23.43 -32.91
CA SER A 37 -6.99 23.57 -31.51
C SER A 37 -7.62 22.40 -30.77
N ALA A 38 -6.81 21.39 -30.45
CA ALA A 38 -7.26 20.26 -29.66
C ALA A 38 -7.73 20.80 -28.31
N SER A 39 -9.05 20.81 -28.09
CA SER A 39 -9.66 21.24 -26.84
C SER A 39 -9.42 20.17 -25.77
N LEU A 40 -8.22 20.16 -25.20
CA LEU A 40 -7.94 19.29 -24.07
C LEU A 40 -8.82 19.73 -22.90
N PRO A 41 -9.55 18.80 -22.26
CA PRO A 41 -10.38 19.13 -21.11
C PRO A 41 -9.47 19.65 -19.99
N ARG A 42 -9.88 20.78 -19.39
CA ARG A 42 -9.19 21.35 -18.24
C ARG A 42 -9.12 20.30 -17.13
N THR A 43 -7.95 20.19 -16.49
CA THR A 43 -7.78 19.29 -15.36
C THR A 43 -8.71 19.70 -14.21
N VAL A 44 -9.34 18.71 -13.56
CA VAL A 44 -10.21 18.96 -12.39
C VAL A 44 -9.45 19.61 -11.22
N TRP A 45 -8.12 19.57 -11.27
CA TRP A 45 -7.22 20.06 -10.23
C TRP A 45 -6.64 21.45 -10.49
N GLY A 46 -6.67 21.93 -11.74
CA GLY A 46 -6.05 23.19 -12.14
C GLY A 46 -4.61 23.33 -11.61
N ASN A 47 -4.31 24.48 -11.00
CA ASN A 47 -3.02 24.78 -10.38
C ASN A 47 -3.07 24.64 -8.85
N GLY A 48 -4.16 24.11 -8.27
CA GLY A 48 -4.41 24.16 -6.82
C GLY A 48 -3.37 23.41 -5.97
N PHE A 49 -2.74 22.37 -6.52
CA PHE A 49 -1.65 21.65 -5.84
C PHE A 49 -0.29 22.34 -5.95
N LEU A 50 -0.13 23.24 -6.93
CA LEU A 50 1.15 23.91 -7.17
C LEU A 50 1.37 25.09 -6.21
N ASP A 51 0.28 25.67 -5.69
CA ASP A 51 0.32 26.81 -4.78
C ASP A 51 0.26 26.40 -3.29
N HIS A 52 0.21 25.10 -3.00
CA HIS A 52 0.16 24.62 -1.63
C HIS A 52 1.54 24.55 -0.99
N ARG A 53 1.80 25.44 -0.03
CA ARG A 53 2.95 25.31 0.88
C ARG A 53 2.58 24.34 2.00
N PHE A 54 3.20 23.16 1.98
CA PHE A 54 3.12 22.22 3.09
C PHE A 54 3.78 22.82 4.34
N ASP A 55 3.01 22.96 5.42
CA ASP A 55 3.55 23.26 6.74
C ASP A 55 4.06 21.98 7.40
N TYR A 56 5.30 21.63 7.06
CA TYR A 56 5.98 20.48 7.64
C TYR A 56 6.16 20.60 9.16
N ALA A 57 6.18 21.81 9.72
CA ALA A 57 6.41 22.02 11.14
C ALA A 57 5.18 21.62 11.97
N SER A 58 3.98 22.04 11.56
CA SER A 58 2.74 21.59 12.23
C SER A 58 2.48 20.11 12.03
N LEU A 59 2.79 19.55 10.86
CA LEU A 59 2.65 18.11 10.59
C LEU A 59 3.55 17.26 11.50
N GLN A 60 4.82 17.67 11.67
CA GLN A 60 5.72 17.00 12.61
C GLN A 60 5.29 17.16 14.08
N ALA A 61 4.77 18.33 14.46
CA ALA A 61 4.24 18.54 15.82
C ALA A 61 3.06 17.61 16.11
N ASN A 62 2.18 17.39 15.13
CA ASN A 62 1.06 16.44 15.25
C ASN A 62 1.55 14.98 15.32
N HIS A 63 2.55 14.61 14.53
CA HIS A 63 3.15 13.27 14.58
C HIS A 63 3.80 12.95 15.93
N LYS A 64 4.34 13.96 16.63
CA LYS A 64 4.97 13.82 17.95
C LYS A 64 3.99 13.88 19.12
N GLN A 65 2.68 13.96 18.88
CA GLN A 65 1.75 14.00 20.00
C GLN A 65 1.79 12.68 20.78
N PRO A 66 1.86 12.73 22.12
CA PRO A 66 1.97 11.53 22.95
C PRO A 66 0.81 10.56 22.75
N LYS A 67 -0.37 11.08 22.37
CA LYS A 67 -1.55 10.27 22.03
C LYS A 67 -1.31 9.31 20.86
N HIS A 68 -0.54 9.72 19.85
CA HIS A 68 -0.22 8.87 18.70
C HIS A 68 0.63 7.68 19.12
N GLU A 69 1.67 7.91 19.91
CA GLU A 69 2.56 6.85 20.38
C GLU A 69 1.85 5.87 21.32
N VAL A 70 0.97 6.37 22.19
CA VAL A 70 0.14 5.50 23.06
C VAL A 70 -0.74 4.58 22.21
N LEU A 71 -1.48 5.14 21.25
CA LEU A 71 -2.37 4.34 20.40
C LEU A 71 -1.57 3.34 19.53
N LYS A 72 -0.40 3.76 19.04
CA LYS A 72 0.49 2.87 18.29
C LYS A 72 0.96 1.69 19.14
N GLN A 73 1.33 1.93 20.40
CA GLN A 73 1.71 0.86 21.31
C GLN A 73 0.53 -0.06 21.64
N GLU A 74 -0.68 0.47 21.78
CA GLU A 74 -1.89 -0.32 22.01
C GLU A 74 -2.19 -1.25 20.83
N VAL A 75 -2.13 -0.75 19.60
CA VAL A 75 -2.29 -1.58 18.39
C VAL A 75 -1.19 -2.64 18.31
N ARG A 76 0.07 -2.27 18.55
CA ARG A 76 1.19 -3.21 18.60
C ARG A 76 0.92 -4.35 19.59
N LYS A 77 0.44 -4.01 20.80
CA LYS A 77 0.10 -4.99 21.82
C LYS A 77 -1.00 -5.92 21.33
N MET A 78 -2.08 -5.39 20.75
CA MET A 78 -3.16 -6.23 20.19
C MET A 78 -2.67 -7.19 19.10
N VAL A 79 -1.67 -6.79 18.30
CA VAL A 79 -1.07 -7.67 17.28
C VAL A 79 -0.19 -8.77 17.92
N ILE A 80 0.61 -8.43 18.95
CA ILE A 80 1.61 -9.33 19.57
C ILE A 80 1.02 -10.25 20.65
N ASP A 81 0.22 -9.71 21.59
CA ASP A 81 -0.16 -10.37 22.87
C ASP A 81 -1.02 -11.62 22.71
N TYR A 82 -1.54 -11.85 21.51
CA TYR A 82 -2.49 -12.91 21.28
C TYR A 82 -1.73 -14.24 21.13
N ASP A 83 -1.44 -14.92 22.24
CA ASP A 83 -0.68 -16.18 22.24
C ASP A 83 -1.44 -17.27 21.48
N VAL A 84 -0.82 -17.91 20.49
CA VAL A 84 -1.47 -18.95 19.64
C VAL A 84 -1.37 -20.34 20.30
N LYS A 85 -0.79 -20.41 21.50
CA LYS A 85 -0.43 -21.66 22.19
C LYS A 85 -1.54 -22.32 23.02
N SER A 86 -2.67 -21.66 23.28
CA SER A 86 -3.78 -22.27 24.03
C SER A 86 -4.73 -23.03 23.10
N GLY A 87 -5.09 -24.26 23.48
CA GLY A 87 -5.87 -25.24 22.71
C GLY A 87 -7.29 -24.87 22.27
N ASP A 88 -7.67 -23.58 22.32
CA ASP A 88 -8.87 -22.98 21.74
C ASP A 88 -8.48 -22.10 20.51
N SER A 89 -7.54 -22.61 19.71
CA SER A 89 -6.64 -21.81 18.86
C SER A 89 -7.28 -21.22 17.59
N GLU A 90 -8.34 -21.83 17.05
CA GLU A 90 -8.88 -21.49 15.71
C GLU A 90 -9.59 -20.13 15.66
N SER A 91 -10.55 -19.88 16.55
CA SER A 91 -11.24 -18.59 16.64
C SER A 91 -10.27 -17.45 16.94
N HIS A 92 -9.24 -17.76 17.71
CA HIS A 92 -8.20 -16.83 18.12
C HIS A 92 -7.36 -16.39 16.91
N ILE A 93 -6.96 -17.33 16.05
CA ILE A 93 -6.20 -17.02 14.83
C ILE A 93 -7.06 -16.24 13.83
N ALA A 94 -8.32 -16.61 13.67
CA ALA A 94 -9.27 -15.92 12.81
C ALA A 94 -9.43 -14.43 13.17
N ASP A 95 -9.58 -14.12 14.45
CA ASP A 95 -9.62 -12.72 14.93
C ASP A 95 -8.27 -12.00 14.77
N LYS A 96 -7.17 -12.75 14.90
CA LYS A 96 -5.81 -12.44 14.40
C LYS A 96 -5.79 -11.77 13.04
N LEU A 97 -6.20 -12.58 12.07
CA LEU A 97 -6.14 -12.21 10.66
C LEU A 97 -7.08 -11.04 10.36
N ARG A 98 -8.23 -10.93 11.07
CA ARG A 98 -9.13 -9.77 10.96
C ARG A 98 -8.49 -8.48 11.48
N LEU A 99 -7.79 -8.53 12.61
CA LEU A 99 -7.07 -7.37 13.15
C LEU A 99 -6.00 -6.89 12.17
N ILE A 100 -5.20 -7.83 11.62
CA ILE A 100 -4.17 -7.51 10.61
C ILE A 100 -4.81 -6.88 9.37
N ASP A 101 -5.91 -7.45 8.87
CA ASP A 101 -6.62 -6.89 7.72
C ASP A 101 -7.11 -5.47 7.98
N ALA A 102 -7.71 -5.22 9.14
CA ALA A 102 -8.18 -3.89 9.52
C ALA A 102 -7.03 -2.88 9.56
N VAL A 103 -5.92 -3.24 10.21
CA VAL A 103 -4.72 -2.39 10.31
C VAL A 103 -4.15 -2.05 8.92
N GLN A 104 -4.09 -3.03 8.01
CA GLN A 104 -3.62 -2.82 6.64
C GLN A 104 -4.59 -1.94 5.84
N ARG A 105 -5.91 -2.16 5.94
CA ARG A 105 -6.94 -1.41 5.21
C ARG A 105 -7.10 0.02 5.72
N LEU A 106 -6.75 0.29 6.97
CA LEU A 106 -6.65 1.64 7.52
C LEU A 106 -5.41 2.41 7.00
N GLY A 107 -4.52 1.76 6.26
CA GLY A 107 -3.31 2.40 5.70
C GLY A 107 -2.21 2.65 6.74
N VAL A 108 -2.35 2.10 7.95
CA VAL A 108 -1.37 2.26 9.05
C VAL A 108 -0.49 1.02 9.26
N GLY A 109 -0.66 -0.02 8.42
CA GLY A 109 0.09 -1.27 8.52
C GLY A 109 1.61 -1.13 8.44
N TYR A 110 2.12 -0.09 7.79
CA TYR A 110 3.57 0.20 7.69
C TYR A 110 4.23 0.46 9.05
N HIS A 111 3.45 0.78 10.09
CA HIS A 111 3.95 0.93 11.46
C HIS A 111 4.18 -0.40 12.20
N PHE A 112 3.66 -1.51 11.65
CA PHE A 112 3.59 -2.81 12.31
C PHE A 112 4.08 -3.96 11.42
N GLU A 113 4.90 -3.66 10.39
CA GLU A 113 5.34 -4.66 9.39
C GLU A 113 6.02 -5.87 10.04
N LYS A 114 6.86 -5.61 11.06
CA LYS A 114 7.59 -6.66 11.77
C LYS A 114 6.62 -7.56 12.54
N GLU A 115 5.74 -6.96 13.33
CA GLU A 115 4.77 -7.66 14.17
C GLU A 115 3.79 -8.48 13.32
N ILE A 116 3.32 -7.91 12.21
CA ILE A 116 2.47 -8.60 11.24
C ILE A 116 3.21 -9.79 10.62
N GLY A 117 4.48 -9.62 10.24
CA GLY A 117 5.32 -10.71 9.71
C GLY A 117 5.47 -11.85 10.71
N GLU A 118 5.80 -11.56 11.96
CA GLU A 118 5.95 -12.57 13.03
C GLU A 118 4.64 -13.34 13.30
N VAL A 119 3.48 -12.68 13.22
CA VAL A 119 2.19 -13.35 13.38
C VAL A 119 1.88 -14.24 12.19
N LEU A 120 2.14 -13.77 10.97
CA LEU A 120 1.84 -14.54 9.75
C LEU A 120 2.79 -15.72 9.58
N GLU A 121 4.05 -15.62 10.00
CA GLU A 121 4.98 -16.75 10.07
C GLU A 121 4.43 -17.87 10.97
N ARG A 122 3.93 -17.52 12.16
CA ARG A 122 3.29 -18.52 13.05
C ARG A 122 2.03 -19.14 12.44
N VAL A 123 1.25 -18.37 11.67
CA VAL A 123 0.05 -18.87 10.98
C VAL A 123 0.40 -19.81 9.82
N ASP A 124 1.56 -19.61 9.19
CA ASP A 124 2.11 -20.52 8.19
C ASP A 124 2.61 -21.82 8.85
N ASP A 125 3.37 -21.70 9.95
CA ASP A 125 3.93 -22.83 10.72
C ASP A 125 2.85 -23.78 11.28
N LEU A 126 1.69 -23.25 11.64
CA LEU A 126 0.55 -24.07 12.13
C LEU A 126 -0.08 -24.94 11.04
N GLY A 127 0.24 -24.68 9.77
CA GLY A 127 -0.17 -25.50 8.64
C GLY A 127 -1.67 -25.47 8.34
N ASP A 128 -2.09 -26.35 7.44
CA ASP A 128 -3.48 -26.47 6.97
C ASP A 128 -4.35 -27.31 7.92
N ASP A 129 -3.75 -28.09 8.83
CA ASP A 129 -4.46 -29.00 9.74
C ASP A 129 -5.37 -28.27 10.73
N LEU A 130 -4.96 -27.08 11.18
CA LEU A 130 -5.75 -26.23 12.08
C LEU A 130 -6.86 -25.47 11.36
N PHE A 131 -6.74 -25.28 10.04
CA PHE A 131 -7.75 -24.61 9.22
C PHE A 131 -8.71 -25.60 8.55
N SER A 132 -8.36 -26.89 8.48
CA SER A 132 -9.19 -27.95 7.90
C SER A 132 -10.45 -28.27 8.73
N ASN A 133 -10.42 -28.04 10.06
CA ASN A 133 -11.60 -28.21 10.93
C ASN A 133 -12.59 -27.04 10.88
N ILE A 134 -12.25 -25.95 10.18
CA ILE A 134 -13.16 -24.82 9.97
C ILE A 134 -14.29 -25.20 8.98
N GLY A 135 -14.14 -26.32 8.27
CA GLY A 135 -15.01 -26.80 7.18
C GLY A 135 -16.46 -27.16 7.52
N ASP A 136 -16.92 -27.13 8.77
CA ASP A 136 -18.31 -27.51 9.08
C ASP A 136 -19.32 -26.34 8.97
N LYS A 137 -18.85 -25.09 8.86
CA LYS A 137 -19.74 -23.90 8.72
C LYS A 137 -19.14 -22.88 7.79
N GLY A 138 -19.94 -22.28 6.90
CA GLY A 138 -19.53 -21.30 5.86
C GLY A 138 -18.74 -20.05 6.30
N SER A 139 -18.35 -19.97 7.58
CA SER A 139 -17.24 -19.18 8.10
C SER A 139 -15.89 -19.55 7.46
N ASP A 140 -15.74 -20.78 6.94
CA ASP A 140 -14.49 -21.31 6.40
C ASP A 140 -13.91 -20.53 5.22
N LEU A 141 -14.71 -20.29 4.17
CA LEU A 141 -14.20 -19.63 2.96
C LEU A 141 -13.67 -18.22 3.24
N TYR A 142 -14.33 -17.46 4.11
CA TYR A 142 -13.88 -16.11 4.48
C TYR A 142 -12.51 -16.17 5.16
N HIS A 143 -12.33 -17.07 6.13
CA HIS A 143 -11.09 -17.18 6.88
C HIS A 143 -9.95 -17.79 6.04
N ALA A 144 -10.25 -18.80 5.24
CA ALA A 144 -9.30 -19.39 4.29
C ALA A 144 -8.83 -18.36 3.24
N ALA A 145 -9.76 -17.64 2.62
CA ALA A 145 -9.42 -16.59 1.64
C ALA A 145 -8.64 -15.44 2.28
N LEU A 146 -8.98 -15.08 3.53
CA LEU A 146 -8.28 -14.05 4.28
C LEU A 146 -6.83 -14.47 4.59
N ARG A 147 -6.64 -15.69 5.12
CA ARG A 147 -5.31 -16.28 5.37
C ARG A 147 -4.49 -16.30 4.08
N PHE A 148 -5.04 -16.87 3.02
CA PHE A 148 -4.39 -16.98 1.71
C PHE A 148 -3.93 -15.62 1.20
N ARG A 149 -4.81 -14.61 1.24
CA ARG A 149 -4.47 -13.26 0.80
C ARG A 149 -3.37 -12.65 1.65
N LEU A 150 -3.47 -12.70 2.97
CA LEU A 150 -2.51 -12.07 3.87
C LEU A 150 -1.11 -12.70 3.74
N LEU A 151 -1.03 -14.03 3.68
CA LEU A 151 0.22 -14.76 3.47
C LEU A 151 0.87 -14.39 2.12
N ARG A 152 0.09 -14.39 1.02
CA ARG A 152 0.62 -14.00 -0.30
C ARG A 152 1.05 -12.54 -0.36
N GLN A 153 0.33 -11.64 0.30
CA GLN A 153 0.72 -10.23 0.39
C GLN A 153 2.06 -10.02 1.09
N GLN A 154 2.44 -10.91 2.01
CA GLN A 154 3.73 -10.88 2.69
C GLN A 154 4.80 -11.76 2.02
N GLY A 155 4.49 -12.39 0.89
CA GLY A 155 5.45 -13.20 0.12
C GLY A 155 5.62 -14.65 0.60
N PHE A 156 4.73 -15.15 1.47
CA PHE A 156 4.74 -16.57 1.85
C PHE A 156 4.28 -17.45 0.68
N PRO A 157 4.95 -18.58 0.43
CA PRO A 157 4.60 -19.51 -0.65
C PRO A 157 3.36 -20.33 -0.28
N VAL A 158 2.18 -19.83 -0.62
CA VAL A 158 0.92 -20.56 -0.39
C VAL A 158 0.45 -21.27 -1.66
N SER A 159 0.24 -22.58 -1.54
CA SER A 159 -0.37 -23.41 -2.59
C SER A 159 -1.77 -22.89 -2.92
N PRO A 160 -2.13 -22.71 -4.21
CA PRO A 160 -3.49 -22.35 -4.60
C PRO A 160 -4.49 -23.51 -4.44
N GLY A 161 -4.01 -24.74 -4.22
CA GLY A 161 -4.81 -25.95 -4.24
C GLY A 161 -5.38 -26.31 -2.87
N TRP A 162 -6.31 -25.51 -2.33
CA TRP A 162 -7.30 -25.89 -1.32
C TRP A 162 -8.48 -24.89 -1.40
N VAL A 163 -9.38 -25.15 -2.35
CA VAL A 163 -10.77 -24.68 -2.39
C VAL A 163 -11.60 -25.87 -2.85
#